data_AF-A0A2N0NJW8-F1
#
_entry.id   AF-A0A2N0NJW8-F1
#
_cell.length_a   1.000
_cell.length_b   1.000
_cell.length_c   1.000
_cell.angle_alpha   90.00
_cell.angle_beta   90.00
_cell.angle_gamma   90.00
#
_symmetry.space_group_name_H-M   'P 1'
#
loop_
_entity.id
_entity.type
_entity.pdbx_description
1 polymer ?
#
loop_
_entity_poly.entity_id
_entity_poly.type
_entity_poly.pdbx_seq_one_letter_code
_entity_poly.pdbx_strand_id
1 'polypeptide(L)'
;QSPYELIENGYPRTQNVVEGWHQRWGSLIGRAHVCVYSIIDEMRKEQHQTELQVESIIRGEERPHQRKHYVDRENRLLNIYNNRNDYSLLDFLRGIAHNISF
;
A
#
# COMPACT_ATOMS: atom_id res chain seq x y z
N GLN A 1 1.87 -1.19 -13.85
CA GLN A 1 0.78 -0.20 -13.83
C GLN A 1 1.38 1.18 -13.94
N SER A 2 0.75 2.03 -14.76
CA SER A 2 1.13 3.44 -14.85
C SER A 2 0.68 4.17 -13.58
N PRO A 3 1.40 5.18 -13.06
CA PRO A 3 0.97 5.97 -11.90
C PRO A 3 -0.44 6.54 -12.03
N TYR A 4 -0.88 6.81 -13.28
CA TYR A 4 -2.24 7.26 -13.58
C TYR A 4 -3.31 6.24 -13.20
N GLU A 5 -3.11 4.96 -13.52
CA GLU A 5 -4.06 3.87 -13.23
C GLU A 5 -4.19 3.61 -11.72
N LEU A 6 -3.12 3.83 -10.96
CA LEU A 6 -3.13 3.65 -9.51
C LEU A 6 -3.98 4.71 -8.82
N ILE A 7 -3.90 5.97 -9.29
CA ILE A 7 -4.67 7.09 -8.75
C ILE A 7 -6.16 6.90 -9.09
N GLU A 8 -6.46 6.56 -10.34
CA GLU A 8 -7.85 6.38 -10.82
C GLU A 8 -8.58 5.27 -10.05
N ASN A 9 -7.90 4.15 -9.76
CA ASN A 9 -8.47 3.03 -9.01
C ASN A 9 -8.34 3.17 -7.49
N GLY A 10 -7.72 4.26 -7.00
CA GLY A 10 -7.49 4.47 -5.56
C GLY A 10 -6.54 3.45 -4.92
N TYR A 11 -5.66 2.84 -5.72
CA TYR A 11 -4.69 1.87 -5.23
C TYR A 11 -3.49 2.53 -4.54
N PRO A 12 -2.86 1.85 -3.57
CA PRO A 12 -1.63 2.33 -2.97
C PRO A 12 -0.55 2.59 -4.03
N ARG A 13 0.11 3.75 -3.94
CA ARG A 13 1.20 4.13 -4.86
C ARG A 13 2.53 3.45 -4.54
N THR A 14 2.69 2.92 -3.32
CA THR A 14 3.89 2.22 -2.89
C THR A 14 3.61 0.75 -2.65
N GLN A 15 4.64 -0.08 -2.83
CA GLN A 15 4.57 -1.52 -2.63
C GLN A 15 5.10 -1.94 -1.25
N ASN A 16 5.19 -1.00 -0.28
CA ASN A 16 5.78 -1.23 1.04
C ASN A 16 5.21 -2.47 1.76
N VAL A 17 3.92 -2.77 1.57
CA VAL A 17 3.28 -3.97 2.16
C VAL A 17 3.84 -5.24 1.53
N VAL A 18 3.99 -5.27 0.20
CA VAL A 18 4.56 -6.40 -0.55
C VAL A 18 6.05 -6.54 -0.26
N GLU A 19 6.79 -5.44 -0.19
CA GLU A 19 8.21 -5.42 0.16
C GLU A 19 8.43 -5.93 1.59
N GLY A 20 7.62 -5.46 2.54
CA GLY A 20 7.64 -5.93 3.92
C GLY A 20 7.31 -7.42 4.03
N TRP A 21 6.33 -7.89 3.26
CA TRP A 21 6.00 -9.31 3.16
C TRP A 21 7.18 -10.12 2.62
N HIS A 22 7.76 -9.72 1.49
CA HIS A 22 8.94 -10.38 0.92
C HIS A 22 10.13 -10.39 1.89
N GLN A 23 10.38 -9.29 2.60
CA GLN A 23 11.44 -9.21 3.60
C GLN A 23 11.20 -10.18 4.75
N ARG A 24 9.96 -10.27 5.25
CA ARG A 24 9.58 -11.22 6.30
C ARG A 24 9.77 -12.66 5.82
N TRP A 25 9.38 -12.94 4.58
CA TRP A 25 9.57 -14.23 3.95
C TRP A 25 11.05 -14.60 3.79
N GLY A 26 11.87 -13.65 3.33
CA GLY A 26 13.32 -13.82 3.22
C GLY A 26 13.98 -14.09 4.58
N SER A 27 13.49 -13.48 5.66
CA SER A 27 13.96 -13.78 7.02
C SER A 27 13.56 -15.17 7.51
N LEU A 28 12.38 -15.66 7.10
CA LEU A 28 11.82 -16.95 7.51
C LEU A 28 12.40 -18.13 6.72
N ILE A 29 12.52 -18.03 5.38
CA ILE A 29 13.13 -19.07 4.51
C ILE A 29 14.64 -18.96 4.42
N GLY A 30 15.19 -17.73 4.46
CA GLY A 30 16.59 -17.48 4.16
C GLY A 30 17.58 -17.96 5.24
N ARG A 31 17.10 -18.63 6.28
CA ARG A 31 17.97 -19.31 7.25
C ARG A 31 18.57 -20.56 6.61
N ALA A 32 19.84 -20.83 6.87
CA ALA A 32 20.44 -22.09 6.45
C ALA A 32 19.65 -23.26 7.06
N HIS A 33 19.03 -24.08 6.20
CA HIS A 33 18.26 -25.30 6.54
C HIS A 33 16.82 -25.11 7.07
N VAL A 34 15.99 -24.30 6.40
CA VAL A 34 14.55 -24.32 6.66
C VAL A 34 13.92 -25.60 6.09
N CYS A 35 13.22 -26.35 6.94
CA CYS A 35 12.50 -27.56 6.53
C CYS A 35 11.28 -27.20 5.68
N VAL A 36 10.97 -28.01 4.65
CA VAL A 36 9.77 -27.85 3.81
C VAL A 36 8.50 -27.77 4.66
N TYR A 37 8.44 -28.50 5.78
CA TYR A 37 7.31 -28.45 6.70
C TYR A 37 7.12 -27.06 7.32
N SER A 38 8.22 -26.37 7.66
CA SER A 38 8.20 -25.00 8.18
C SER A 38 7.70 -24.01 7.13
N ILE A 39 8.07 -24.21 5.86
CA ILE A 39 7.56 -23.39 4.74
C ILE A 39 6.05 -23.55 4.61
N ILE A 40 5.54 -24.79 4.65
CA ILE A 40 4.11 -25.09 4.57
C ILE A 40 3.35 -24.47 5.74
N ASP A 41 3.91 -24.53 6.95
CA ASP A 41 3.29 -23.94 8.15
C ASP A 41 3.19 -22.41 8.04
N GLU A 42 4.25 -21.73 7.59
CA GLU A 42 4.22 -20.28 7.36
C GLU A 42 3.24 -19.90 6.25
N MET A 43 3.15 -20.69 5.17
CA MET A 43 2.14 -20.46 4.13
C MET A 43 0.71 -20.60 4.66
N ARG A 44 0.44 -21.57 5.53
CA ARG A 44 -0.88 -21.72 6.19
C ARG A 44 -1.22 -20.53 7.06
N LYS A 45 -0.24 -20.00 7.81
CA LYS A 45 -0.43 -18.79 8.63
C LYS A 45 -0.78 -17.58 7.78
N GLU A 46 -0.10 -17.38 6.65
CA GLU A 46 -0.38 -16.28 5.72
C GLU A 46 -1.78 -16.40 5.08
N GLN A 47 -2.15 -17.61 4.67
CA GLN A 47 -3.49 -17.89 4.13
C GLN A 47 -4.57 -17.56 5.18
N HIS A 48 -4.38 -18.03 6.42
CA HIS A 48 -5.32 -17.77 7.50
C HIS A 48 -5.45 -16.27 7.82
N GLN A 49 -4.34 -15.53 7.86
CA GLN A 49 -4.37 -14.07 8.06
C GLN A 49 -5.11 -13.36 6.92
N THR A 50 -4.94 -13.81 5.69
CA THR A 50 -5.63 -13.25 4.52
C THR A 50 -7.14 -13.48 4.61
N GLU A 51 -7.56 -14.69 4.97
CA GLU A 51 -8.97 -15.03 5.18
C GLU A 51 -9.60 -14.18 6.28
N LEU A 52 -8.90 -13.99 7.41
CA LEU A 52 -9.37 -13.09 8.46
C LEU A 52 -9.57 -11.65 7.97
N GLN A 53 -8.65 -11.13 7.16
CA GLN A 53 -8.79 -9.79 6.58
C GLN A 53 -10.00 -9.69 5.64
N VAL A 54 -10.22 -10.72 4.82
CA VAL A 54 -11.40 -10.79 3.92
C VAL A 54 -12.68 -10.81 4.74
N GLU A 55 -12.75 -11.63 5.79
CA GLU A 55 -13.90 -11.70 6.70
C GLU A 55 -14.16 -10.38 7.43
N SER A 56 -13.12 -9.71 7.93
CA SER A 56 -13.24 -8.37 8.53
C SER A 56 -13.83 -7.36 7.54
N ILE A 57 -13.40 -7.40 6.27
CA ILE A 57 -13.95 -6.53 5.20
C ILE A 57 -15.43 -6.86 4.96
N ILE A 58 -15.79 -8.14 4.85
CA ILE A 58 -17.17 -8.59 4.64
C ILE A 58 -18.08 -8.16 5.80
N ARG A 59 -17.57 -8.20 7.04
CA ARG A 59 -18.28 -7.75 8.25
C ARG A 59 -18.45 -6.23 8.34
N GLY A 60 -17.78 -5.48 7.45
CA GLY A 60 -17.79 -4.02 7.49
C GLY A 60 -16.99 -3.45 8.66
N GLU A 61 -15.99 -4.18 9.17
CA GLU A 61 -15.10 -3.66 10.20
C GLU A 61 -14.35 -2.41 9.70
N GLU A 62 -14.05 -1.50 10.62
CA GLU A 62 -13.28 -0.31 10.29
C GLU A 62 -11.89 -0.69 9.78
N ARG A 63 -11.45 0.01 8.74
CA ARG A 63 -10.12 -0.22 8.17
C ARG A 63 -9.05 0.04 9.23
N PRO A 64 -7.92 -0.68 9.18
CA PRO A 64 -6.79 -0.41 10.07
C PRO A 64 -6.40 1.06 10.04
N HIS A 65 -6.15 1.62 11.23
CA HIS A 65 -5.79 3.03 11.37
C HIS A 65 -4.57 3.36 10.52
N GLN A 66 -4.72 4.30 9.59
CA GLN A 66 -3.63 4.91 8.85
C GLN A 66 -3.21 6.19 9.55
N ARG A 67 -1.89 6.43 9.69
CA ARG A 67 -1.40 7.65 10.33
C ARG A 67 -1.94 8.88 9.58
N LYS A 68 -2.51 9.83 10.33
CA LYS A 68 -3.19 11.00 9.79
C LYS A 68 -2.40 11.75 8.70
N HIS A 69 -1.10 11.97 8.90
CA HIS A 69 -0.26 12.68 7.93
C HIS A 69 -0.15 11.98 6.57
N TYR A 70 -0.24 10.64 6.52
CA TYR A 70 -0.29 9.91 5.24
C TYR A 70 -1.62 10.14 4.55
N VAL A 71 -2.73 10.01 5.30
CA VAL A 71 -4.09 10.26 4.78
C VAL A 71 -4.23 11.69 4.24
N ASP A 72 -3.79 12.68 5.00
CA ASP A 72 -3.84 14.09 4.61
C ASP A 72 -2.98 14.38 3.37
N ARG A 73 -1.83 13.73 3.25
CA ARG A 73 -0.97 13.83 2.05
C ARG A 73 -1.64 13.21 0.82
N GLU A 74 -2.22 12.02 0.94
CA GLU A 74 -2.97 11.38 -0.14
C GLU A 74 -4.13 12.26 -0.60
N ASN A 75 -4.91 12.79 0.34
CA ASN A 75 -6.04 13.68 0.06
C ASN A 75 -5.61 14.95 -0.68
N ARG A 76 -4.48 15.58 -0.28
CA ARG A 76 -3.93 16.74 -0.98
C ARG A 76 -3.53 16.42 -2.42
N LEU A 77 -2.86 15.29 -2.64
CA LEU A 77 -2.46 14.84 -3.97
C LEU A 77 -3.67 14.53 -4.86
N LEU A 78 -4.70 13.88 -4.30
CA LEU A 78 -5.93 13.57 -5.01
C LEU A 78 -6.67 14.85 -5.41
N ASN A 79 -6.72 15.86 -4.54
CA ASN A 79 -7.32 17.15 -4.83
C ASN A 79 -6.60 17.89 -5.97
N ILE A 80 -5.26 17.91 -5.97
CA ILE A 80 -4.47 18.51 -7.05
C ILE A 80 -4.72 17.78 -8.38
N TYR A 81 -4.82 16.45 -8.33
CA TYR A 81 -5.07 15.63 -9.52
C TYR A 81 -6.47 15.82 -10.10
N ASN A 82 -7.50 15.89 -9.25
CA ASN A 82 -8.88 16.08 -9.67
C ASN A 82 -9.10 17.44 -10.32
N ASN A 83 -8.46 18.49 -9.81
CA ASN A 83 -8.56 19.85 -10.35
C ASN A 83 -7.45 20.17 -11.37
N ARG A 84 -6.79 19.15 -11.96
CA ARG A 84 -5.63 19.33 -12.85
C ARG A 84 -5.88 20.28 -14.05
N ASN A 85 -7.13 20.35 -14.52
CA ASN A 85 -7.51 21.19 -15.65
C ASN A 85 -7.59 22.68 -15.27
N ASP A 86 -7.70 22.98 -13.97
CA ASP A 86 -7.80 24.34 -13.45
C ASP A 86 -6.42 24.96 -13.17
N TYR A 87 -5.35 24.14 -13.23
CA TYR A 87 -3.98 24.58 -12.99
C TYR A 87 -3.23 24.84 -14.30
N SER A 88 -2.33 25.83 -14.26
CA SER A 88 -1.23 25.86 -15.23
C SER A 88 -0.33 24.64 -15.01
N LEU A 89 0.36 24.17 -16.06
CA LEU A 89 1.28 23.03 -15.95
C LEU A 89 2.33 23.23 -14.84
N LEU A 90 2.84 24.46 -14.69
CA LEU A 90 3.81 24.80 -13.66
C LEU A 90 3.20 24.73 -12.24
N ASP A 91 1.98 25.25 -12.05
CA ASP A 91 1.31 25.22 -10.75
C ASP A 91 0.93 23.80 -10.35
N PHE A 92 0.51 22.99 -11.32
CA PHE A 92 0.27 21.56 -11.12
C PHE A 92 1.54 20.84 -10.66
N LEU A 93 2.64 20.98 -11.42
CA LEU A 93 3.92 20.34 -11.07
C LEU A 93 4.46 20.82 -9.72
N ARG A 94 4.31 22.11 -9.42
CA ARG A 94 4.71 22.69 -8.12
C ARG A 94 3.88 22.12 -6.97
N GLY A 95 2.56 22.01 -7.15
CA GLY A 95 1.66 21.40 -6.18
C GLY A 95 2.02 19.94 -5.90
N ILE A 96 2.33 19.17 -6.94
CA ILE A 96 2.80 17.79 -6.79
C ILE A 96 4.15 17.75 -6.05
N ALA A 97 5.12 18.59 -6.42
CA ALA A 97 6.45 18.62 -5.81
C ALA A 97 6.41 18.89 -4.29
N HIS A 98 5.53 19.79 -3.83
CA HIS A 98 5.33 20.08 -2.40
C HIS A 98 4.81 18.90 -1.57
N ASN A 99 4.21 17.88 -2.22
CA ASN A 99 3.68 16.70 -1.55
C ASN A 99 4.57 15.45 -1.74
N ILE A 100 5.66 15.56 -2.51
CA ILE A 100 6.65 14.49 -2.72
C ILE A 100 7.92 14.72 -1.89
N SER A 101 8.22 15.98 -1.53
CA SER A 101 9.36 16.33 -0.68
C SER A 101 9.16 15.76 0.74
N PHE A 102 10.13 14.97 1.21
CA PHE A 102 10.18 14.35 2.54
C PHE A 102 10.81 15.28 3.56
#